data_AF-A0A7S2N8X7-F1
#
_entry.id   AF-A0A7S2N8X7-F1
#
_cell.length_a   1.000
_cell.length_b   1.000
_cell.length_c   1.000
_cell.angle_alpha   90.00
_cell.angle_beta   90.00
_cell.angle_gamma   90.00
#
_symmetry.space_group_name_H-M   'P 1'
#
loop_
_entity.id
_entity.type
_entity.pdbx_description
1 polymer ?
#
loop_
_entity_poly.entity_id
_entity_poly.type
_entity_poly.pdbx_seq_one_letter_code
_entity_poly.pdbx_strand_id
1 'polypeptide(L)'
;ARLLTTPTVLLVFLQGVAGCVPWAVIQTFLTDYLAVDSDLGVGGATSVVFAFGAGAMTGTVCGGRLGQHLYRKSKRLQPLLMAITAIGGTVPMLLLVCLPAGSALWLFYFLAFLGGCQAAVSGGNAKAVLLNVSAQEM
;
A
#
# COMPACT_ATOMS: atom_id res chain seq x y z
N ALA A 1 -20.80 -21.17 -3.07
CA ALA A 1 -21.64 -20.43 -2.11
C ALA A 1 -20.99 -20.26 -0.73
N ARG A 2 -20.37 -21.30 -0.13
CA ARG A 2 -19.75 -21.20 1.22
C ARG A 2 -18.60 -20.18 1.36
N LEU A 3 -17.75 -20.03 0.33
CA LEU A 3 -16.66 -19.04 0.30
C LEU A 3 -17.07 -17.59 0.58
N LEU A 4 -18.26 -17.17 0.15
CA LEU A 4 -18.77 -15.81 0.39
C LEU A 4 -19.45 -15.67 1.77
N THR A 5 -19.70 -16.78 2.46
CA THR A 5 -20.26 -16.79 3.81
C THR A 5 -19.19 -16.77 4.90
N THR A 6 -17.92 -16.98 4.52
CA THR A 6 -16.79 -16.94 5.44
C THR A 6 -16.50 -15.48 5.84
N PRO A 7 -16.55 -15.14 7.14
CA PRO A 7 -16.40 -13.76 7.59
C PRO A 7 -15.07 -13.15 7.17
N THR A 8 -13.99 -13.95 7.13
CA THR A 8 -12.66 -13.50 6.67
C THR A 8 -12.65 -13.07 5.21
N VAL A 9 -13.34 -13.80 4.33
CA VAL A 9 -13.42 -13.46 2.90
C VAL A 9 -14.18 -12.16 2.70
N LEU A 10 -15.33 -11.99 3.38
CA LEU A 10 -16.12 -10.77 3.33
C LEU A 10 -15.31 -9.55 3.82
N LEU A 11 -14.58 -9.69 4.93
CA LEU A 11 -13.74 -8.63 5.47
C LEU A 11 -12.60 -8.23 4.51
N VAL A 12 -11.97 -9.19 3.85
CA VAL A 12 -10.91 -8.91 2.85
C VAL A 12 -11.48 -8.18 1.64
N PHE A 13 -12.68 -8.56 1.16
CA PHE A 13 -13.36 -7.83 0.08
C PHE A 13 -13.74 -6.41 0.50
N LEU A 14 -14.33 -6.25 1.69
CA LEU A 14 -14.73 -4.94 2.20
C LEU A 14 -13.52 -4.02 2.40
N GLN A 15 -12.42 -4.55 2.94
CA GLN A 15 -11.15 -3.83 3.04
C GLN A 15 -10.59 -3.45 1.66
N GLY A 16 -10.67 -4.35 0.67
CA GLY A 16 -10.20 -4.10 -0.68
C GLY A 16 -10.99 -2.99 -1.38
N VAL A 17 -12.32 -3.03 -1.30
CA VAL A 17 -13.21 -2.03 -1.91
C VAL A 17 -13.08 -0.68 -1.20
N ALA A 18 -13.11 -0.65 0.13
CA ALA A 18 -12.95 0.59 0.87
C ALA A 18 -11.54 1.17 0.72
N GLY A 19 -10.52 0.31 0.62
CA GLY A 19 -9.12 0.71 0.51
C GLY A 19 -8.72 1.18 -0.89
N CYS A 20 -9.30 0.63 -1.97
CA CYS A 20 -8.87 1.00 -3.32
C CYS A 20 -9.23 2.45 -3.68
N VAL A 21 -10.32 3.00 -3.14
CA VAL A 21 -10.77 4.36 -3.45
C VAL A 21 -9.77 5.42 -2.97
N PRO A 22 -9.37 5.49 -1.68
CA PRO A 22 -8.36 6.45 -1.22
C PRO A 22 -7.04 6.35 -2.00
N TRP A 23 -6.55 5.13 -2.24
CA TRP A 23 -5.29 4.92 -2.95
C TRP A 23 -5.37 5.35 -4.42
N ALA A 24 -6.49 5.09 -5.10
CA ALA A 24 -6.70 5.53 -6.48
C ALA A 24 -6.76 7.06 -6.59
N VAL A 25 -7.46 7.72 -5.66
CA VAL A 25 -7.51 9.19 -5.59
C VAL A 25 -6.10 9.76 -5.41
N ILE A 26 -5.32 9.23 -4.45
CA ILE A 26 -3.95 9.67 -4.24
C ILE A 26 -3.12 9.46 -5.51
N GLN A 27 -3.12 8.26 -6.13
CA GLN A 27 -2.32 8.03 -7.33
C GLN A 27 -2.71 8.91 -8.53
N THR A 28 -3.98 9.29 -8.64
CA THR A 28 -4.47 10.12 -9.75
C THR A 28 -4.07 11.57 -9.58
N PHE A 29 -4.26 12.14 -8.38
CA PHE A 29 -4.05 13.58 -8.14
C PHE A 29 -2.66 13.93 -7.62
N LEU A 30 -1.90 12.97 -7.09
CA LEU A 30 -0.59 13.24 -6.47
C LEU A 30 0.41 13.85 -7.46
N THR A 31 0.42 13.41 -8.72
CA THR A 31 1.32 13.96 -9.73
C THR A 31 1.03 15.42 -10.00
N ASP A 32 -0.25 15.77 -10.16
CA ASP A 32 -0.67 17.14 -10.43
C ASP A 32 -0.41 18.05 -9.22
N TYR A 33 -0.71 17.56 -8.01
CA TYR A 33 -0.41 18.25 -6.75
C TYR A 33 1.09 18.54 -6.60
N LEU A 34 1.94 17.54 -6.86
CA LEU A 34 3.39 17.72 -6.77
C LEU A 34 3.92 18.66 -7.85
N ALA A 35 3.33 18.66 -9.04
CA ALA A 35 3.77 19.49 -10.15
C ALA A 35 3.40 20.97 -9.96
N VAL A 36 2.19 21.25 -9.44
CA VAL A 36 1.64 22.61 -9.30
C VAL A 36 1.89 23.17 -7.90
N ASP A 37 1.46 22.47 -6.85
CA ASP A 37 1.44 23.00 -5.49
C ASP A 37 2.78 22.83 -4.75
N SER A 38 3.58 21.83 -5.13
CA SER A 38 4.92 21.60 -4.53
C SER A 38 6.07 22.22 -5.34
N ASP A 39 5.77 22.91 -6.45
CA ASP A 39 6.74 23.58 -7.33
C ASP A 39 7.84 22.65 -7.91
N LEU A 40 7.60 21.34 -7.94
CA LEU A 40 8.55 20.35 -8.47
C LEU A 40 8.52 20.27 -10.00
N GLY A 41 7.47 20.83 -10.62
CA GLY A 41 7.17 20.66 -12.04
C GLY A 41 6.86 19.21 -12.42
N VAL A 42 6.50 19.01 -13.69
CA VAL A 42 6.06 17.70 -14.21
C VAL A 42 7.17 16.64 -14.10
N GLY A 43 8.42 17.02 -14.38
CA GLY A 43 9.57 16.12 -14.30
C GLY A 43 9.84 15.64 -12.86
N GLY A 44 9.85 16.57 -11.90
CA GLY A 44 10.02 16.26 -10.48
C GLY A 44 8.89 15.38 -9.97
N ALA A 45 7.63 15.76 -10.22
CA ALA A 45 6.46 14.99 -9.82
C ALA A 45 6.49 13.55 -10.36
N THR A 46 6.79 13.37 -11.65
CA THR A 46 6.87 12.04 -12.28
C THR A 46 7.95 11.17 -11.63
N SER A 47 9.11 11.76 -11.30
CA SER A 47 10.19 11.03 -10.62
C SER A 47 9.83 10.61 -9.19
N VAL A 48 9.03 11.40 -8.47
CA VAL A 48 8.50 11.03 -7.14
C VAL A 48 7.52 9.87 -7.26
N VAL A 49 6.62 9.90 -8.23
CA VAL A 49 5.68 8.79 -8.50
C VAL A 49 6.43 7.54 -8.94
N PHE A 50 7.52 7.69 -9.69
CA PHE A 50 8.42 6.57 -10.01
C PHE A 50 9.05 5.97 -8.75
N ALA A 51 9.52 6.80 -7.81
CA ALA A 51 10.04 6.33 -6.52
C ALA A 51 8.96 5.59 -5.70
N PHE A 52 7.71 6.07 -5.73
CA PHE A 52 6.57 5.34 -5.15
C PHE A 52 6.38 3.97 -5.79
N GLY A 53 6.41 3.89 -7.13
CA GLY A 53 6.31 2.62 -7.86
C GLY A 53 7.42 1.63 -7.51
N ALA A 54 8.67 2.11 -7.42
CA ALA A 54 9.82 1.30 -6.98
C ALA A 54 9.66 0.80 -5.54
N GLY A 55 9.14 1.66 -4.65
CA GLY A 55 8.74 1.30 -3.30
C GLY A 55 7.69 0.20 -3.31
N ALA A 56 6.62 0.37 -4.08
CA ALA A 56 5.52 -0.59 -4.18
C ALA A 56 5.97 -1.97 -4.69
N MET A 57 6.88 -2.01 -5.66
CA MET A 57 7.50 -3.25 -6.13
C MET A 57 8.27 -3.95 -5.01
N THR A 58 9.11 -3.20 -4.29
CA THR A 58 9.90 -3.71 -3.16
C THR A 58 8.99 -4.22 -2.04
N GLY A 59 7.97 -3.45 -1.69
CA GLY A 59 6.99 -3.78 -0.67
C GLY A 59 6.17 -5.02 -1.00
N THR A 60 5.79 -5.21 -2.26
CA THR A 60 5.07 -6.42 -2.69
C THR A 60 5.93 -7.67 -2.51
N VAL A 61 7.20 -7.63 -2.94
CA VAL A 61 8.11 -8.78 -2.86
C VAL A 61 8.48 -9.09 -1.40
N CYS A 62 8.95 -8.09 -0.67
CA CYS A 62 9.36 -8.24 0.72
C CYS A 62 8.17 -8.55 1.63
N GLY A 63 7.06 -7.82 1.46
CA GLY A 63 5.83 -8.00 2.21
C GLY A 63 5.15 -9.33 1.96
N GLY A 64 5.23 -9.88 0.74
CA GLY A 64 4.74 -11.23 0.43
C GLY A 64 5.54 -12.32 1.15
N ARG A 65 6.89 -12.24 1.10
CA ARG A 65 7.76 -13.18 1.82
C ARG A 65 7.57 -13.10 3.33
N LEU A 66 7.53 -11.88 3.87
CA LEU A 66 7.36 -11.62 5.30
C LEU A 66 5.96 -12.04 5.79
N GLY A 67 4.92 -11.78 4.99
CA GLY A 67 3.56 -12.24 5.26
C GLY A 67 3.46 -13.77 5.32
N GLN A 68 4.11 -14.47 4.40
CA GLN A 68 4.14 -15.93 4.40
C GLN A 68 4.93 -16.50 5.59
N HIS A 69 6.04 -15.86 5.98
CA HIS A 69 6.80 -16.25 7.16
C HIS A 69 5.97 -16.08 8.45
N LEU A 70 5.28 -14.94 8.59
CA LEU A 70 4.37 -14.67 9.72
C LEU A 70 3.17 -15.62 9.74
N TYR A 71 2.61 -15.95 8.57
CA TYR A 71 1.50 -16.90 8.46
C TYR A 71 1.86 -18.28 9.04
N ARG A 72 3.07 -18.78 8.76
CA ARG A 72 3.58 -20.04 9.32
C ARG A 72 3.67 -20.03 10.84
N LYS A 73 3.98 -18.87 11.44
CA LYS A 73 4.02 -18.71 12.90
C LYS A 73 2.62 -18.61 13.50
N SER A 74 1.73 -17.85 12.86
CA SER A 74 0.32 -17.77 13.22
C SER A 74 -0.50 -17.18 12.08
N LYS A 75 -1.61 -17.84 11.75
CA LYS A 75 -2.54 -17.41 10.68
C LYS A 75 -3.07 -15.98 10.89
N ARG A 76 -3.14 -15.49 12.13
CA ARG A 76 -3.63 -14.15 12.47
C ARG A 76 -2.62 -13.03 12.18
N LEU A 77 -1.32 -13.35 12.10
CA LEU A 77 -0.28 -12.34 11.93
C LEU A 77 -0.25 -11.77 10.51
N GLN A 78 -0.67 -12.54 9.50
CA GLN A 78 -0.70 -12.07 8.12
C GLN A 78 -1.76 -10.96 7.90
N PRO A 79 -3.02 -11.09 8.33
CA PRO A 79 -3.98 -9.98 8.31
C PRO A 79 -3.53 -8.77 9.15
N LEU A 80 -2.89 -9.01 10.30
CA LEU A 80 -2.36 -7.93 11.16
C LEU A 80 -1.27 -7.13 10.44
N LEU A 81 -0.36 -7.81 9.75
CA LEU A 81 0.66 -7.17 8.92
C LEU A 81 0.01 -6.27 7.85
N MET A 82 -1.02 -6.77 7.16
CA MET A 82 -1.74 -5.98 6.16
C MET A 82 -2.35 -4.72 6.79
N ALA A 83 -3.04 -4.85 7.93
CA ALA A 83 -3.64 -3.70 8.61
C ALA A 83 -2.58 -2.67 9.05
N ILE A 84 -1.49 -3.13 9.67
CA ILE A 84 -0.41 -2.25 10.16
C ILE A 84 0.28 -1.53 9.00
N THR A 85 0.56 -2.23 7.90
CA THR A 85 1.23 -1.63 6.74
C THR A 85 0.32 -0.72 5.94
N ALA A 86 -0.99 -1.00 5.88
CA ALA A 86 -1.97 -0.10 5.29
C ALA A 86 -2.06 1.23 6.07
N ILE A 87 -2.20 1.17 7.40
CA ILE A 87 -2.24 2.36 8.26
C ILE A 87 -0.88 3.05 8.28
N GLY A 88 0.21 2.28 8.37
CA GLY A 88 1.57 2.81 8.33
C GLY A 88 1.83 3.56 7.03
N GLY A 89 1.35 3.05 5.90
CA GLY A 89 1.56 3.64 4.58
C GLY A 89 0.81 4.95 4.34
N THR A 90 -0.28 5.22 5.08
CA THR A 90 -0.95 6.52 5.00
C THR A 90 -0.12 7.63 5.64
N VAL A 91 0.65 7.32 6.69
CA VAL A 91 1.50 8.29 7.40
C VAL A 91 2.54 8.97 6.48
N PRO A 92 3.43 8.24 5.75
CA PRO A 92 4.40 8.87 4.86
C PRO A 92 3.73 9.59 3.70
N MET A 93 2.52 9.17 3.28
CA MET A 93 1.77 9.89 2.26
C MET A 93 1.18 11.20 2.75
N LEU A 94 0.61 11.22 3.96
CA LEU A 94 0.15 12.45 4.58
C LEU A 94 1.32 13.41 4.82
N LEU A 95 2.47 12.90 5.28
CA LEU A 95 3.67 13.71 5.43
C LEU A 95 4.15 14.27 4.10
N LEU A 96 4.12 13.46 3.02
CA LEU A 96 4.50 13.90 1.69
C LEU A 96 3.61 15.05 1.19
N VAL A 97 2.30 14.98 1.41
CA VAL A 97 1.37 16.07 1.05
C VAL A 97 1.57 17.31 1.93
N CYS A 98 1.97 17.14 3.19
CA CYS A 98 2.23 18.26 4.09
C CYS A 98 3.63 18.89 3.93
N LEU A 99 4.48 18.38 3.02
CA LEU A 99 5.80 18.96 2.81
C LEU A 99 5.69 20.37 2.20
N PRO A 100 6.35 21.39 2.76
CA PRO A 100 6.40 22.72 2.16
C PRO A 100 7.05 22.71 0.77
N ALA A 101 6.57 23.56 -0.14
CA ALA A 101 7.24 23.84 -1.39
C ALA A 101 8.68 24.33 -1.14
N GLY A 102 9.64 23.86 -1.95
CA GLY A 102 11.07 24.14 -1.76
C GLY A 102 11.79 23.24 -0.74
N SER A 103 11.10 22.26 -0.14
CA SER A 103 11.75 21.23 0.69
C SER A 103 12.75 20.39 -0.11
N ALA A 104 13.68 19.74 0.60
CA ALA A 104 14.71 18.94 -0.05
C ALA A 104 14.12 17.78 -0.87
N LEU A 105 14.51 17.69 -2.14
CA LEU A 105 13.91 16.77 -3.12
C LEU A 105 14.01 15.29 -2.70
N TRP A 106 15.10 14.91 -2.02
CA TRP A 106 15.30 13.55 -1.50
C TRP A 106 14.25 13.15 -0.45
N LEU A 107 13.65 14.09 0.28
CA LEU A 107 12.58 13.80 1.24
C LEU A 107 11.31 13.34 0.54
N PHE A 108 10.95 13.98 -0.58
CA PHE A 108 9.82 13.55 -1.41
C PHE A 108 10.03 12.13 -1.93
N TYR A 109 11.22 11.83 -2.44
CA TYR A 109 11.55 10.47 -2.90
C TYR A 109 11.51 9.45 -1.77
N PHE A 110 12.07 9.77 -0.60
CA PHE A 110 12.10 8.87 0.54
C PHE A 110 10.69 8.56 1.06
N LEU A 111 9.85 9.59 1.23
CA LEU A 111 8.47 9.42 1.69
C LEU A 111 7.60 8.69 0.65
N ALA A 112 7.77 9.01 -0.63
CA ALA A 112 7.08 8.32 -1.71
C ALA A 112 7.46 6.83 -1.74
N PHE A 113 8.75 6.52 -1.64
CA PHE A 113 9.25 5.15 -1.60
C PHE A 113 8.71 4.39 -0.38
N LEU A 114 8.76 4.99 0.81
CA LEU A 114 8.22 4.37 2.03
C LEU A 114 6.70 4.16 1.94
N GLY A 115 5.95 5.15 1.46
CA GLY A 115 4.51 5.04 1.27
C GLY A 115 4.14 3.95 0.27
N GLY A 116 4.86 3.88 -0.86
CA GLY A 116 4.69 2.81 -1.84
C GLY A 116 5.00 1.44 -1.28
N CYS A 117 6.13 1.32 -0.58
CA CYS A 117 6.54 0.07 0.05
C CYS A 117 5.47 -0.44 1.02
N GLN A 118 4.97 0.40 1.91
CA GLN A 118 3.99 -0.02 2.92
C GLN A 118 2.60 -0.28 2.32
N ALA A 119 2.13 0.59 1.41
CA ALA A 119 0.82 0.42 0.77
C ALA A 119 0.71 -0.90 -0.01
N ALA A 120 1.80 -1.32 -0.66
CA ALA A 120 1.80 -2.50 -1.51
C ALA A 120 1.83 -3.85 -0.76
N VAL A 121 2.24 -3.86 0.52
CA VAL A 121 2.27 -5.09 1.34
C VAL A 121 0.89 -5.72 1.45
N SER A 122 -0.15 -4.89 1.56
CA SER A 122 -1.54 -5.37 1.69
C SER A 122 -2.04 -6.04 0.41
N GLY A 123 -1.81 -5.42 -0.75
CA GLY A 123 -2.22 -5.98 -2.04
C GLY A 123 -1.57 -7.33 -2.35
N GLY A 124 -0.29 -7.48 -2.03
CA GLY A 124 0.44 -8.74 -2.21
C GLY A 124 -0.08 -9.87 -1.32
N ASN A 125 -0.53 -9.56 -0.10
CA ASN A 125 -0.99 -10.56 0.87
C ASN A 125 -2.49 -10.89 0.76
N ALA A 126 -3.33 -9.97 0.26
CA ALA A 126 -4.77 -10.21 0.13
C ALA A 126 -5.08 -11.47 -0.71
N LYS A 127 -4.38 -11.65 -1.84
CA LYS A 127 -4.50 -12.85 -2.68
C LYS A 127 -4.10 -14.12 -1.92
N ALA A 128 -3.00 -14.08 -1.18
CA ALA A 128 -2.52 -15.23 -0.40
C ALA A 128 -3.49 -15.61 0.72
N VAL A 129 -4.10 -14.63 1.41
CA VAL A 129 -5.12 -14.89 2.43
C VAL A 129 -6.36 -15.56 1.82
N LEU A 130 -6.85 -15.06 0.68
CA LEU A 130 -8.00 -15.65 0.00
C LEU A 130 -7.72 -17.10 -0.43
N LEU A 131 -6.55 -17.37 -0.99
CA LEU A 131 -6.13 -18.73 -1.36
C LEU A 131 -6.07 -19.64 -0.13
N ASN A 132 -5.43 -19.18 0.95
CA ASN A 132 -5.29 -19.94 2.18
C ASN A 132 -6.65 -20.29 2.81
N VAL A 133 -7.62 -19.36 2.79
CA VAL A 133 -8.97 -19.61 3.32
C VAL A 133 -9.75 -20.55 2.39
N SER A 134 -9.65 -20.36 1.07
CA SER A 134 -10.35 -21.20 0.10
C SER A 134 -9.90 -22.67 0.13
N ALA A 135 -8.60 -22.91 0.32
CA ALA A 135 -8.06 -24.26 0.46
C ALA A 135 -8.45 -24.96 1.77
N GLN A 136 -8.92 -24.22 2.79
CA GLN A 136 -9.45 -24.82 4.02
C GLN A 136 -10.90 -25.27 3.89
N GLU A 137 -11.64 -24.76 2.89
CA GLU A 137 -13.05 -25.06 2.67
C GLU A 137 -13.31 -26.14 1.61
N MET A 138 -12.27 -26.55 0.86
CA MET A 138 -12.28 -27.71 -0.04
C MET A 138 -11.87 -28.97 0.71
#